data_AF-A0A5N5GMR9-F1
#
_entry.id   AF-A0A5N5GMR9-F1
#
_cell.length_a   1.000
_cell.length_b   1.000
_cell.length_c   1.000
_cell.angle_alpha   90.00
_cell.angle_beta   90.00
_cell.angle_gamma   90.00
#
_symmetry.space_group_name_H-M   'P 1'
#
loop_
_entity.id
_entity.type
_entity.pdbx_description
1 polymer ?
#
loop_
_entity_poly.entity_id
_entity_poly.type
_entity_poly.pdbx_seq_one_letter_code
_entity_poly.pdbx_strand_id
1 'polypeptide(L)'
;MSLKNTRNASRATSLQSKTNSVFFTNQNPQEPSEARFPRPDAPLLPRSPSRLEMMGRRVGSAYVVLYVLVCQLFVSNLGDYVSDSESGEYTSAIGDPGMRNPNVRVALEAWNFCNEVGSEAPGMGSPRLADCADIHCPTVTTTEPMDRSPLDVESKCVLHHRVNESDNNLRAGDMFPLRDFKSYTDPDLYATEKELYLACLCEVHNSSDPWQFWMVMLKNGNFDKNTTLCPENGKHLSKIVTDRNFPCFGEGCMNQPLVYHNYSRLVSDGYQKLSVTGGFYGTYDLDADLTKGIGRNSYFSVSWQKNLSTGSWIFSQRLTTSSKYPWLMLYLRADATKGFNGGYHYDGRGVMRKLPVSPHFKVRLTLDVKRGGGPNSQFYMLDIGSCWKNNGKPCDGNVLTDVTRYSEMIINPETTSWCRPDNLVSCPPYHVTVSGDITYRNETSRFPYSAYHLYCAPGNAEYLEKPYDICDPYSNPQAQELVQILPHPEWAVHGYPGKQGNGWVGDPRTWELDVGALSSRLYFYQDPGTKPAERVWSSINVGTEIYVSNSGETAEWTVSDFDVLVPEGVEGGYSSY
;
A
#
# COMPACT_ATOMS: atom_id res chain seq x y z
N MET A 1 -50.68 50.31 -14.00
CA MET A 1 -49.95 49.59 -15.07
C MET A 1 -49.50 48.26 -14.51
N SER A 2 -49.92 47.14 -15.10
CA SER A 2 -49.62 45.79 -14.59
C SER A 2 -49.92 44.71 -15.65
N LEU A 3 -49.10 43.65 -15.70
CA LEU A 3 -49.37 42.28 -16.21
C LEU A 3 -49.89 42.12 -17.67
N LYS A 4 -49.27 41.30 -18.56
CA LYS A 4 -49.21 39.82 -18.46
C LYS A 4 -48.39 39.13 -19.59
N ASN A 5 -48.02 37.87 -19.32
CA ASN A 5 -47.46 36.82 -20.21
C ASN A 5 -48.17 36.57 -21.56
N THR A 6 -47.45 36.06 -22.58
CA THR A 6 -47.47 34.65 -23.13
C THR A 6 -46.61 34.57 -24.42
N ARG A 7 -45.65 33.65 -24.62
CA ARG A 7 -45.65 32.19 -24.96
C ARG A 7 -45.97 31.80 -26.43
N ASN A 8 -45.09 30.94 -26.98
CA ASN A 8 -45.21 30.03 -28.16
C ASN A 8 -45.24 30.70 -29.56
N ALA A 9 -44.65 30.15 -30.64
CA ALA A 9 -44.36 28.75 -30.98
C ALA A 9 -43.24 28.60 -32.05
N SER A 10 -42.62 27.41 -32.13
CA SER A 10 -41.71 27.02 -33.23
C SER A 10 -41.84 25.53 -33.62
N ARG A 11 -42.26 25.28 -34.86
CA ARG A 11 -42.33 24.01 -35.63
C ARG A 11 -42.70 24.42 -37.08
N ALA A 12 -42.37 23.72 -38.17
CA ALA A 12 -41.38 22.67 -38.47
C ALA A 12 -41.39 22.42 -39.99
N THR A 13 -40.25 22.08 -40.60
CA THR A 13 -40.07 21.35 -41.90
C THR A 13 -38.55 21.15 -42.06
N SER A 14 -37.95 19.96 -41.93
CA SER A 14 -38.08 18.69 -42.68
C SER A 14 -37.45 18.70 -44.09
N LEU A 15 -36.31 18.02 -44.23
CA LEU A 15 -35.91 17.34 -45.47
C LEU A 15 -35.00 16.14 -45.11
N GLN A 16 -35.06 15.09 -45.93
CA GLN A 16 -34.67 13.71 -45.57
C GLN A 16 -33.37 13.23 -46.25
N SER A 17 -32.99 12.01 -45.88
CA SER A 17 -32.15 11.05 -46.64
C SER A 17 -30.64 11.11 -46.33
N LYS A 18 -29.89 10.00 -46.23
CA LYS A 18 -30.23 8.59 -46.54
C LYS A 18 -29.33 7.59 -45.78
N THR A 19 -29.94 6.49 -45.33
CA THR A 19 -29.44 5.11 -45.18
C THR A 19 -27.94 4.79 -45.34
N ASN A 20 -27.38 4.04 -44.38
CA ASN A 20 -27.13 2.60 -44.59
C ASN A 20 -26.74 1.86 -43.28
N SER A 21 -27.48 0.81 -42.96
CA SER A 21 -27.12 -0.24 -41.99
C SER A 21 -27.62 -1.57 -42.55
N VAL A 22 -26.74 -2.58 -42.60
CA VAL A 22 -27.07 -3.92 -43.13
C VAL A 22 -26.77 -4.96 -42.07
N PHE A 23 -27.76 -5.81 -41.81
CA PHE A 23 -27.70 -6.95 -40.91
C PHE A 23 -26.90 -8.10 -41.51
N PHE A 24 -26.33 -8.96 -40.65
CA PHE A 24 -26.24 -10.39 -40.93
C PHE A 24 -26.81 -11.19 -39.74
N THR A 25 -27.35 -12.36 -40.05
CA THR A 25 -28.34 -13.08 -39.23
C THR A 25 -27.80 -14.35 -38.57
N ASN A 26 -28.36 -14.69 -37.40
CA ASN A 26 -28.18 -15.97 -36.71
C ASN A 26 -28.48 -17.19 -37.59
N GLN A 27 -27.72 -18.28 -37.40
CA GLN A 27 -28.22 -19.65 -37.44
C GLN A 27 -27.53 -20.52 -36.36
N ASN A 28 -28.33 -21.26 -35.58
CA ASN A 28 -27.87 -22.38 -34.73
C ASN A 28 -27.51 -23.59 -35.62
N PRO A 29 -26.78 -24.56 -35.06
CA PRO A 29 -27.44 -25.86 -34.86
C PRO A 29 -27.17 -26.52 -33.49
N GLN A 30 -28.00 -27.50 -33.18
CA GLN A 30 -27.94 -28.35 -31.98
C GLN A 30 -26.96 -29.52 -32.17
N GLU A 31 -26.34 -29.99 -31.09
CA GLU A 31 -25.77 -31.34 -30.99
C GLU A 31 -26.65 -32.25 -30.13
N PRO A 32 -26.82 -33.54 -30.51
CA PRO A 32 -27.29 -34.56 -29.59
C PRO A 32 -26.47 -35.87 -29.59
N SER A 33 -26.55 -36.55 -28.44
CA SER A 33 -26.53 -38.02 -28.24
C SER A 33 -25.21 -38.80 -28.15
N GLU A 34 -25.29 -39.82 -27.28
CA GLU A 34 -24.26 -40.78 -26.87
C GLU A 34 -24.08 -41.94 -27.88
N ALA A 35 -22.92 -42.63 -27.89
CA ALA A 35 -22.84 -44.11 -27.80
C ALA A 35 -21.41 -44.71 -27.77
N ARG A 36 -21.17 -45.53 -26.73
CA ARG A 36 -20.46 -46.85 -26.68
C ARG A 36 -19.13 -47.10 -27.44
N PHE A 37 -18.09 -47.42 -26.65
CA PHE A 37 -17.26 -48.66 -26.65
C PHE A 37 -17.20 -49.55 -27.92
N PRO A 38 -16.01 -50.11 -28.28
CA PRO A 38 -15.34 -51.09 -27.38
C PRO A 38 -13.79 -51.15 -27.34
N ARG A 39 -13.29 -51.89 -26.32
CA ARG A 39 -11.97 -52.57 -26.24
C ARG A 39 -11.93 -53.80 -27.18
N PRO A 40 -10.80 -54.51 -27.47
CA PRO A 40 -9.59 -54.72 -26.66
C PRO A 40 -8.28 -54.49 -27.49
N ASP A 41 -7.06 -55.00 -27.20
CA ASP A 41 -6.59 -56.01 -26.23
C ASP A 41 -5.09 -55.83 -25.85
N ALA A 42 -4.57 -56.62 -24.89
CA ALA A 42 -3.16 -56.68 -24.52
C ALA A 42 -2.74 -58.09 -24.01
N PRO A 43 -1.64 -58.69 -24.53
CA PRO A 43 -0.95 -59.83 -23.90
C PRO A 43 0.31 -59.35 -23.13
N LEU A 44 0.40 -59.57 -21.82
CA LEU A 44 0.85 -60.80 -21.13
C LEU A 44 2.38 -60.98 -21.04
N LEU A 45 2.88 -60.91 -19.80
CA LEU A 45 4.21 -61.35 -19.34
C LEU A 45 4.42 -62.86 -19.54
N PRO A 46 5.68 -63.34 -19.50
CA PRO A 46 5.99 -64.28 -18.41
C PRO A 46 7.41 -64.21 -17.79
N ARG A 47 7.42 -64.26 -16.45
CA ARG A 47 8.21 -65.13 -15.54
C ARG A 47 9.73 -65.38 -15.76
N SER A 48 10.45 -65.17 -14.65
CA SER A 48 11.74 -65.78 -14.21
C SER A 48 11.59 -67.30 -13.88
N PRO A 49 12.53 -68.04 -13.22
CA PRO A 49 13.88 -67.71 -12.70
C PRO A 49 14.98 -68.80 -12.90
N SER A 50 16.23 -68.55 -12.47
CA SER A 50 17.27 -69.55 -12.03
C SER A 50 18.63 -68.85 -11.85
N ARG A 51 19.62 -69.33 -11.08
CA ARG A 51 19.70 -70.15 -9.84
C ARG A 51 21.09 -69.86 -9.21
N LEU A 52 21.27 -70.03 -7.89
CA LEU A 52 22.58 -69.83 -7.24
C LEU A 52 23.65 -70.82 -7.75
N GLU A 53 24.88 -70.34 -7.89
CA GLU A 53 26.07 -71.14 -7.53
C GLU A 53 27.15 -70.23 -6.91
N MET A 54 27.77 -70.71 -5.81
CA MET A 54 28.82 -70.00 -5.08
C MET A 54 30.19 -70.57 -5.45
N MET A 55 31.14 -69.70 -5.81
CA MET A 55 32.56 -69.99 -5.61
C MET A 55 33.35 -68.77 -5.10
N GLY A 56 33.68 -68.83 -3.81
CA GLY A 56 35.10 -68.83 -3.44
C GLY A 56 35.92 -67.52 -3.50
N ARG A 57 35.79 -66.74 -2.42
CA ARG A 57 36.90 -66.11 -1.67
C ARG A 57 37.71 -64.93 -2.26
N ARG A 58 37.84 -63.92 -1.38
CA ARG A 58 38.98 -62.98 -1.21
C ARG A 58 39.14 -61.84 -2.22
N VAL A 59 38.14 -60.97 -2.26
CA VAL A 59 38.33 -59.51 -2.22
C VAL A 59 37.32 -59.01 -1.19
N GLY A 60 37.63 -58.35 -0.09
CA GLY A 60 38.82 -57.65 0.37
C GLY A 60 38.29 -56.51 1.23
N SER A 61 38.54 -56.51 2.55
CA SER A 61 37.79 -55.69 3.53
C SER A 61 37.73 -54.19 3.20
N ALA A 62 38.73 -53.70 2.45
CA ALA A 62 38.77 -52.35 1.90
C ALA A 62 37.52 -51.96 1.08
N TYR A 63 36.89 -52.86 0.32
CA TYR A 63 35.71 -52.52 -0.48
C TYR A 63 34.47 -52.27 0.38
N VAL A 64 34.31 -52.97 1.51
CA VAL A 64 33.21 -52.71 2.44
C VAL A 64 33.42 -51.38 3.16
N VAL A 65 34.65 -51.09 3.57
CA VAL A 65 35.01 -49.78 4.16
C VAL A 65 34.83 -48.65 3.14
N LEU A 66 35.21 -48.86 1.87
CA LEU A 66 35.00 -47.88 0.80
C LEU A 66 33.51 -47.67 0.50
N TYR A 67 32.70 -48.73 0.49
CA TYR A 67 31.25 -48.60 0.30
C TYR A 67 30.57 -47.90 1.49
N VAL A 68 31.01 -48.17 2.72
CA VAL A 68 30.53 -47.44 3.92
C VAL A 68 30.98 -45.99 3.89
N LEU A 69 32.21 -45.68 3.47
CA LEU A 69 32.69 -44.30 3.31
C LEU A 69 31.97 -43.56 2.17
N VAL A 70 31.69 -44.21 1.04
CA VAL A 70 30.91 -43.61 -0.06
C VAL A 70 29.45 -43.43 0.35
N CYS A 71 28.84 -44.37 1.06
CA CYS A 71 27.51 -44.19 1.64
C CYS A 71 27.48 -43.10 2.72
N GLN A 72 28.50 -42.99 3.57
CA GLN A 72 28.60 -41.89 4.52
C GLN A 72 28.83 -40.55 3.81
N LEU A 73 29.67 -40.47 2.77
CA LEU A 73 29.84 -39.27 1.97
C LEU A 73 28.55 -38.89 1.21
N PHE A 74 27.77 -39.85 0.73
CA PHE A 74 26.44 -39.57 0.17
C PHE A 74 25.45 -39.11 1.24
N VAL A 75 25.43 -39.71 2.43
CA VAL A 75 24.56 -39.27 3.54
C VAL A 75 24.99 -37.90 4.09
N SER A 76 26.29 -37.58 4.08
CA SER A 76 26.81 -36.24 4.40
C SER A 76 26.41 -35.21 3.35
N ASN A 77 26.54 -35.51 2.05
CA ASN A 77 26.16 -34.59 0.97
C ASN A 77 24.64 -34.54 0.70
N LEU A 78 23.85 -35.47 1.25
CA LEU A 78 22.38 -35.37 1.36
C LEU A 78 21.95 -34.63 2.64
N GLY A 79 22.87 -34.31 3.55
CA GLY A 79 22.63 -33.44 4.71
C GLY A 79 22.62 -31.95 4.35
N ASP A 80 23.38 -31.53 3.34
CA ASP A 80 23.56 -30.13 2.94
C ASP A 80 22.60 -29.67 1.82
N TYR A 81 21.54 -30.43 1.56
CA TYR A 81 20.37 -29.99 0.77
C TYR A 81 19.06 -30.11 1.58
N VAL A 82 19.15 -29.88 2.89
CA VAL A 82 18.04 -29.25 3.60
C VAL A 82 18.02 -27.81 3.12
N SER A 83 16.99 -27.47 2.32
CA SER A 83 16.62 -26.07 2.12
C SER A 83 16.50 -25.44 3.49
N ASP A 84 17.21 -24.34 3.73
CA ASP A 84 17.08 -23.56 4.94
C ASP A 84 15.71 -22.87 4.92
N SER A 85 14.67 -23.67 5.13
CA SER A 85 13.39 -23.19 5.63
C SER A 85 13.67 -22.78 7.06
N GLU A 86 14.23 -21.58 7.19
CA GLU A 86 14.36 -20.84 8.43
C GLU A 86 12.93 -20.68 8.97
N SER A 87 12.46 -21.70 9.69
CA SER A 87 11.26 -21.64 10.52
C SER A 87 11.57 -20.84 11.78
N GLY A 88 12.23 -19.69 11.58
CA GLY A 88 12.41 -18.67 12.58
C GLY A 88 11.02 -18.26 13.05
N GLU A 89 10.86 -18.18 14.35
CA GLU A 89 9.66 -17.64 14.95
C GLU A 89 9.49 -16.19 14.45
N TYR A 90 8.30 -15.84 13.98
CA TYR A 90 8.02 -14.51 13.44
C TYR A 90 7.21 -13.71 14.46
N THR A 91 7.70 -12.51 14.78
CA THR A 91 7.04 -11.58 15.69
C THR A 91 6.53 -10.35 14.96
N SER A 92 5.54 -9.67 15.54
CA SER A 92 4.98 -8.46 14.95
C SER A 92 5.91 -7.26 15.13
N ALA A 93 6.29 -6.66 14.00
CA ALA A 93 7.03 -5.42 13.90
C ALA A 93 6.19 -4.19 14.30
N ILE A 94 4.86 -4.31 14.31
CA ILE A 94 3.95 -3.19 14.63
C ILE A 94 3.49 -3.22 16.09
N GLY A 95 3.01 -2.09 16.58
CA GLY A 95 2.43 -1.92 17.91
C GLY A 95 0.98 -2.38 18.03
N ASP A 96 0.30 -2.57 16.89
CA ASP A 96 -1.08 -3.05 16.80
C ASP A 96 -1.20 -4.34 15.95
N PRO A 97 -0.67 -5.49 16.42
CA PRO A 97 -0.62 -6.74 15.64
C PRO A 97 -2.01 -7.20 15.18
N GLY A 98 -2.19 -7.36 13.87
CA GLY A 98 -3.46 -7.74 13.26
C GLY A 98 -4.60 -6.72 13.48
N MET A 99 -4.27 -5.45 13.77
CA MET A 99 -5.21 -4.39 14.13
C MET A 99 -6.08 -4.71 15.37
N ARG A 100 -5.53 -5.39 16.37
CA ARG A 100 -6.29 -5.95 17.50
C ARG A 100 -6.39 -5.06 18.75
N ASN A 101 -5.59 -4.01 18.88
CA ASN A 101 -5.60 -3.10 20.02
C ASN A 101 -7.02 -2.60 20.32
N PRO A 102 -7.54 -2.72 21.55
CA PRO A 102 -8.88 -2.26 21.89
C PRO A 102 -9.05 -0.75 21.70
N ASN A 103 -7.99 0.04 21.88
CA ASN A 103 -8.02 1.49 21.82
C ASN A 103 -7.91 1.99 20.37
N VAL A 104 -8.50 3.16 20.10
CA VAL A 104 -8.41 3.82 18.79
C VAL A 104 -7.06 4.53 18.71
N ARG A 105 -6.36 4.35 17.59
CA ARG A 105 -5.06 4.98 17.27
C ARG A 105 -4.97 5.22 15.76
N VAL A 106 -5.58 6.30 15.30
CA VAL A 106 -5.62 6.68 13.87
C VAL A 106 -5.26 8.15 13.72
N ALA A 107 -4.44 8.48 12.73
CA ALA A 107 -4.21 9.85 12.32
C ALA A 107 -4.40 10.03 10.82
N LEU A 108 -4.57 11.28 10.39
CA LEU A 108 -4.73 11.71 9.01
C LEU A 108 -3.59 12.66 8.64
N GLU A 109 -2.94 12.35 7.54
CA GLU A 109 -2.14 13.27 6.74
C GLU A 109 -2.92 13.62 5.47
N ALA A 110 -3.16 14.91 5.23
CA ALA A 110 -3.63 15.39 3.93
C ALA A 110 -2.85 16.61 3.41
N TRP A 111 -1.52 16.57 3.56
CA TRP A 111 -0.62 17.57 2.98
C TRP A 111 -0.20 17.16 1.56
N ASN A 112 -0.19 18.12 0.62
CA ASN A 112 0.01 17.82 -0.80
C ASN A 112 1.51 17.73 -1.17
N PHE A 113 2.08 16.53 -1.15
CA PHE A 113 3.43 16.22 -1.67
C PHE A 113 4.51 17.20 -1.18
N CYS A 114 5.49 17.55 -2.03
CA CYS A 114 6.48 18.61 -1.84
C CYS A 114 5.95 20.03 -2.16
N ASN A 115 4.65 20.19 -2.44
CA ASN A 115 4.10 21.46 -2.94
C ASN A 115 3.77 22.46 -1.84
N GLU A 116 4.06 22.14 -0.58
CA GLU A 116 4.08 23.07 0.57
C GLU A 116 2.96 24.13 0.56
N VAL A 117 1.71 23.63 0.56
CA VAL A 117 0.53 24.38 0.11
C VAL A 117 -0.06 25.35 1.14
N GLY A 118 0.67 25.61 2.24
CA GLY A 118 0.24 26.55 3.28
C GLY A 118 0.04 27.98 2.77
N SER A 119 0.78 28.36 1.73
CA SER A 119 0.75 29.69 1.11
C SER A 119 -0.50 29.94 0.23
N GLU A 120 -1.02 28.92 -0.47
CA GLU A 120 -2.21 29.03 -1.33
C GLU A 120 -3.53 28.94 -0.55
N ALA A 121 -3.52 28.45 0.69
CA ALA A 121 -4.71 28.24 1.52
C ALA A 121 -4.70 29.04 2.86
N PRO A 122 -4.52 30.37 2.84
CA PRO A 122 -4.31 31.17 4.05
C PRO A 122 -5.53 31.11 4.98
N GLY A 123 -5.31 30.64 6.21
CA GLY A 123 -6.34 30.52 7.24
C GLY A 123 -7.04 29.17 7.30
N MET A 124 -6.76 28.24 6.38
CA MET A 124 -7.07 26.83 6.61
C MET A 124 -6.16 26.28 7.72
N GLY A 125 -6.72 25.42 8.57
CA GLY A 125 -5.97 24.78 9.65
C GLY A 125 -5.05 23.68 9.12
N SER A 126 -4.10 23.20 9.93
CA SER A 126 -3.24 22.11 9.49
C SER A 126 -4.06 20.82 9.33
N PRO A 127 -4.05 20.15 8.15
CA PRO A 127 -4.76 18.92 7.84
C PRO A 127 -4.00 17.69 8.37
N ARG A 128 -3.24 17.87 9.45
CA ARG A 128 -2.84 16.81 10.38
C ARG A 128 -3.93 16.71 11.44
N LEU A 129 -4.59 15.56 11.51
CA LEU A 129 -5.62 15.27 12.52
C LEU A 129 -5.33 13.91 13.15
N ALA A 130 -5.83 13.68 14.36
CA ALA A 130 -5.84 12.37 14.97
C ALA A 130 -7.14 12.06 15.71
N ASP A 131 -7.45 10.77 15.81
CA ASP A 131 -8.39 10.21 16.76
C ASP A 131 -7.68 9.13 17.57
N CYS A 132 -7.49 9.44 18.84
CA CYS A 132 -6.86 8.55 19.79
C CYS A 132 -7.72 8.52 21.05
N ALA A 133 -8.28 7.36 21.35
CA ALA A 133 -9.22 7.19 22.44
C ALA A 133 -9.01 5.83 23.12
N ASP A 134 -8.98 5.83 24.45
CA ASP A 134 -8.83 4.62 25.26
C ASP A 134 -10.20 4.11 25.70
N ILE A 135 -10.46 2.81 25.53
CA ILE A 135 -11.68 2.17 26.03
C ILE A 135 -11.47 1.77 27.48
N HIS A 136 -12.26 2.32 28.39
CA HIS A 136 -12.34 1.86 29.77
C HIS A 136 -13.67 1.15 30.01
N CYS A 137 -13.65 -0.17 30.19
CA CYS A 137 -14.80 -0.98 30.59
C CYS A 137 -14.65 -1.38 32.07
N PRO A 138 -15.46 -0.83 32.99
CA PRO A 138 -15.39 -1.21 34.40
C PRO A 138 -15.78 -2.69 34.60
N THR A 139 -14.85 -3.50 35.11
CA THR A 139 -15.16 -4.88 35.51
C THR A 139 -16.09 -4.86 36.72
N VAL A 140 -17.26 -5.49 36.63
CA VAL A 140 -18.16 -5.66 37.78
C VAL A 140 -17.51 -6.63 38.77
N THR A 141 -16.85 -6.09 39.80
CA THR A 141 -16.32 -6.89 40.90
C THR A 141 -17.47 -7.39 41.77
N THR A 142 -17.61 -8.70 41.89
CA THR A 142 -18.67 -9.40 42.65
C THR A 142 -18.45 -9.36 44.18
N THR A 143 -18.07 -8.19 44.70
CA THR A 143 -17.72 -7.96 46.12
C THR A 143 -18.62 -6.96 46.83
N GLU A 144 -19.60 -6.36 46.15
CA GLU A 144 -20.73 -5.69 46.80
C GLU A 144 -21.73 -6.73 47.32
N PRO A 145 -22.28 -6.58 48.54
CA PRO A 145 -23.15 -7.59 49.14
C PRO A 145 -24.45 -7.79 48.35
N MET A 146 -24.89 -9.05 48.27
CA MET A 146 -26.10 -9.47 47.56
C MET A 146 -27.38 -8.88 48.18
N ASP A 147 -27.76 -7.66 47.79
CA ASP A 147 -29.06 -7.08 48.14
C ASP A 147 -29.63 -6.14 47.06
N ARG A 148 -29.26 -6.36 45.79
CA ARG A 148 -29.85 -5.68 44.62
C ARG A 148 -30.22 -6.68 43.53
N SER A 149 -31.34 -6.40 42.87
CA SER A 149 -31.93 -7.23 41.80
C SER A 149 -30.94 -7.48 40.66
N PRO A 150 -30.89 -8.68 40.03
CA PRO A 150 -29.88 -9.04 39.01
C PRO A 150 -30.00 -8.33 37.64
N LEU A 151 -30.69 -7.18 37.57
CA LEU A 151 -31.18 -6.57 36.33
C LEU A 151 -30.56 -5.21 35.98
N ASP A 152 -29.68 -4.64 36.81
CA ASP A 152 -29.35 -3.21 36.71
C ASP A 152 -27.88 -2.84 37.05
N VAL A 153 -26.92 -3.75 36.78
CA VAL A 153 -25.47 -3.42 36.81
C VAL A 153 -24.90 -3.50 35.39
N GLU A 154 -25.34 -2.57 34.55
CA GLU A 154 -24.79 -2.36 33.22
C GLU A 154 -23.37 -1.77 33.36
N SER A 155 -22.34 -2.57 33.09
CA SER A 155 -20.94 -2.13 33.03
C SER A 155 -20.72 -1.22 31.83
N LYS A 156 -21.03 0.07 32.00
CA LYS A 156 -20.90 1.08 30.95
C LYS A 156 -19.43 1.32 30.64
N CYS A 157 -18.97 0.79 29.50
CA CYS A 157 -17.71 1.23 28.93
C CYS A 157 -17.77 2.71 28.59
N VAL A 158 -16.63 3.40 28.70
CA VAL A 158 -16.45 4.81 28.38
C VAL A 158 -15.24 4.95 27.45
N LEU A 159 -15.32 5.86 26.49
CA LEU A 159 -14.17 6.28 25.68
C LEU A 159 -13.54 7.53 26.28
N HIS A 160 -12.25 7.46 26.57
CA HIS A 160 -11.44 8.59 27.00
C HIS A 160 -10.59 9.08 25.82
N HIS A 161 -11.03 10.16 25.17
CA HIS A 161 -10.26 10.80 24.11
C HIS A 161 -8.98 11.42 24.67
N ARG A 162 -7.86 11.17 23.97
CA ARG A 162 -6.55 11.77 24.20
C ARG A 162 -6.29 12.95 23.28
N VAL A 163 -6.94 12.95 22.11
CA VAL A 163 -6.92 14.03 21.12
C VAL A 163 -8.34 14.58 21.01
N ASN A 164 -8.49 15.87 21.25
CA ASN A 164 -9.78 16.58 21.28
C ASN A 164 -9.92 17.53 20.09
N GLU A 165 -11.06 18.20 19.99
CA GLU A 165 -11.35 19.17 18.93
C GLU A 165 -10.39 20.37 18.96
N SER A 166 -9.95 20.81 20.14
CA SER A 166 -8.94 21.87 20.30
C SER A 166 -7.63 21.53 19.58
N ASP A 167 -7.21 20.27 19.65
CA ASP A 167 -5.89 19.82 19.24
C ASP A 167 -5.87 19.61 17.72
N ASN A 168 -6.97 19.05 17.18
CA ASN A 168 -7.20 18.95 15.74
C ASN A 168 -7.43 20.31 15.06
N ASN A 169 -7.98 21.31 15.76
CA ASN A 169 -8.22 22.64 15.19
C ASN A 169 -6.98 23.57 15.23
N LEU A 170 -5.85 23.14 15.80
CA LEU A 170 -4.60 23.91 15.79
C LEU A 170 -4.12 24.23 14.36
N ARG A 171 -3.74 25.49 14.14
CA ARG A 171 -3.27 26.06 12.86
C ARG A 171 -1.95 26.80 13.03
N ALA A 172 -1.30 27.10 11.90
CA ALA A 172 -0.04 27.84 11.86
C ALA A 172 -0.10 29.12 12.72
N GLY A 173 0.90 29.29 13.60
CA GLY A 173 1.00 30.38 14.57
C GLY A 173 0.27 30.18 15.90
N ASP A 174 -0.60 29.16 16.05
CA ASP A 174 -1.20 28.84 17.34
C ASP A 174 -0.17 28.14 18.26
N MET A 175 -0.20 28.44 19.56
CA MET A 175 0.68 27.78 20.54
C MET A 175 0.18 26.38 20.88
N PHE A 176 1.08 25.39 20.83
CA PHE A 176 0.78 24.04 21.32
C PHE A 176 0.53 24.04 22.84
N PRO A 177 -0.45 23.27 23.35
CA PRO A 177 -0.69 23.11 24.79
C PRO A 177 0.50 22.54 25.56
N LEU A 178 1.31 21.70 24.91
CA LEU A 178 2.57 21.16 25.43
C LEU A 178 3.73 22.05 24.97
N ARG A 179 4.56 22.49 25.92
CA ARG A 179 5.62 23.51 25.69
C ARG A 179 6.84 23.00 24.94
N ASP A 180 6.98 21.68 24.80
CA ASP A 180 8.12 21.05 24.15
C ASP A 180 8.02 21.11 22.61
N PHE A 181 6.85 21.49 22.08
CA PHE A 181 6.58 21.67 20.65
C PHE A 181 6.63 23.15 20.26
N LYS A 182 7.28 23.44 19.14
CA LYS A 182 7.55 24.80 18.67
C LYS A 182 6.46 25.28 17.70
N SER A 183 5.76 26.35 18.08
CA SER A 183 4.84 27.03 17.16
C SER A 183 5.61 27.74 16.04
N TYR A 184 5.27 27.39 14.80
CA TYR A 184 5.73 28.03 13.57
C TYR A 184 4.59 28.84 12.92
N THR A 185 4.90 30.02 12.41
CA THR A 185 3.97 30.77 11.51
C THR A 185 3.98 30.22 10.09
N ASP A 186 5.04 29.51 9.73
CA ASP A 186 5.18 28.72 8.52
C ASP A 186 4.28 27.48 8.61
N PRO A 187 3.28 27.29 7.73
CA PRO A 187 2.32 26.20 7.87
C PRO A 187 2.90 24.80 7.65
N ASP A 188 3.97 24.69 6.87
CA ASP A 188 4.60 23.43 6.47
C ASP A 188 5.46 22.88 7.61
N LEU A 189 6.27 23.75 8.22
CA LEU A 189 6.94 23.46 9.48
C LEU A 189 5.93 23.20 10.61
N TYR A 190 4.82 23.95 10.65
CA TYR A 190 3.77 23.75 11.66
C TYR A 190 3.08 22.40 11.52
N ALA A 191 2.81 21.94 10.29
CA ALA A 191 2.15 20.66 10.05
C ALA A 191 3.04 19.51 10.52
N THR A 192 4.32 19.54 10.20
CA THR A 192 5.29 18.56 10.70
C THR A 192 5.30 18.53 12.24
N GLU A 193 5.43 19.69 12.89
CA GLU A 193 5.42 19.77 14.35
C GLU A 193 4.09 19.29 14.97
N LYS A 194 2.96 19.60 14.34
CA LYS A 194 1.63 19.18 14.79
C LYS A 194 1.46 17.65 14.72
N GLU A 195 2.05 16.97 13.74
CA GLU A 195 2.08 15.51 13.73
C GLU A 195 2.79 14.97 14.98
N LEU A 196 3.98 15.50 15.28
CA LEU A 196 4.75 15.08 16.46
C LEU A 196 3.98 15.33 17.77
N TYR A 197 3.28 16.46 17.86
CA TYR A 197 2.41 16.81 18.99
C TYR A 197 1.22 15.83 19.13
N LEU A 198 0.47 15.57 18.05
CA LEU A 198 -0.65 14.62 18.07
C LEU A 198 -0.17 13.20 18.38
N ALA A 199 0.98 12.80 17.84
CA ALA A 199 1.59 11.50 18.09
C ALA A 199 2.00 11.33 19.56
N CYS A 200 2.51 12.38 20.21
CA CYS A 200 2.79 12.39 21.65
C CYS A 200 1.52 12.15 22.49
N LEU A 201 0.39 12.77 22.14
CA LEU A 201 -0.90 12.50 22.79
C LEU A 201 -1.36 11.05 22.57
N CYS A 202 -1.17 10.51 21.36
CA CYS A 202 -1.55 9.16 20.98
C CYS A 202 -0.67 8.05 21.56
N GLU A 203 0.50 8.36 22.12
CA GLU A 203 1.54 7.36 22.38
C GLU A 203 1.15 6.24 23.34
N VAL A 204 1.52 5.01 22.97
CA VAL A 204 1.24 3.76 23.68
C VAL A 204 2.50 3.23 24.35
N HIS A 205 2.57 3.40 25.68
CA HIS A 205 3.70 3.01 26.53
C HIS A 205 3.58 1.54 27.02
N ASN A 206 3.59 0.57 26.10
CA ASN A 206 3.41 -0.86 26.44
C ASN A 206 4.72 -1.68 26.41
N SER A 207 5.83 -1.10 25.94
CA SER A 207 7.14 -1.75 25.83
C SER A 207 8.26 -0.70 25.93
N SER A 208 9.53 -1.13 25.88
CA SER A 208 10.70 -0.26 25.62
C SER A 208 10.51 0.65 24.41
N ASP A 209 9.82 0.14 23.40
CA ASP A 209 9.63 0.78 22.11
C ASP A 209 8.18 1.28 22.00
N PRO A 210 7.94 2.60 22.21
CA PRO A 210 6.61 3.19 22.08
C PRO A 210 6.19 3.30 20.61
N TRP A 211 4.88 3.44 20.40
CA TRP A 211 4.29 3.63 19.08
C TRP A 211 3.01 4.47 19.19
N GLN A 212 2.53 5.01 18.07
CA GLN A 212 1.51 6.05 18.07
C GLN A 212 0.23 5.67 17.32
N PHE A 213 0.23 5.55 15.99
CA PHE A 213 -1.01 5.34 15.22
C PHE A 213 -0.84 4.69 13.84
N TRP A 214 -1.94 4.17 13.30
CA TRP A 214 -2.11 3.96 11.87
C TRP A 214 -2.28 5.31 11.16
N MET A 215 -1.59 5.52 10.04
CA MET A 215 -1.72 6.74 9.25
C MET A 215 -2.68 6.51 8.08
N VAL A 216 -3.74 7.30 8.01
CA VAL A 216 -4.46 7.56 6.76
C VAL A 216 -3.72 8.66 6.03
N MET A 217 -3.28 8.42 4.80
CA MET A 217 -2.72 9.46 3.94
C MET A 217 -3.66 9.72 2.78
N LEU A 218 -3.98 10.99 2.56
CA LEU A 218 -4.75 11.50 1.43
C LEU A 218 -3.87 12.50 0.66
N LYS A 219 -3.64 12.26 -0.63
CA LYS A 219 -2.87 13.16 -1.50
C LYS A 219 -3.67 13.59 -2.72
N ASN A 220 -3.31 14.77 -3.22
CA ASN A 220 -3.75 15.33 -4.48
C ASN A 220 -2.54 15.45 -5.42
N GLY A 221 -2.65 14.84 -6.60
CA GLY A 221 -1.60 14.86 -7.63
C GLY A 221 -1.66 16.05 -8.58
N ASN A 222 -2.63 16.97 -8.44
CA ASN A 222 -2.55 18.26 -9.11
C ASN A 222 -1.21 18.94 -8.81
N PHE A 223 -0.68 19.71 -9.76
CA PHE A 223 0.70 20.17 -9.72
C PHE A 223 0.86 21.52 -10.41
N ASP A 224 1.15 22.59 -9.66
CA ASP A 224 1.41 23.90 -10.29
C ASP A 224 2.87 24.03 -10.76
N LYS A 225 3.06 23.98 -12.09
CA LYS A 225 4.35 24.26 -12.74
C LYS A 225 4.88 25.69 -12.53
N ASN A 226 4.07 26.62 -12.03
CA ASN A 226 4.46 28.03 -11.91
C ASN A 226 5.04 28.40 -10.54
N THR A 227 4.68 27.70 -9.45
CA THR A 227 5.11 28.07 -8.09
C THR A 227 6.52 27.63 -7.74
N THR A 228 7.05 26.59 -8.41
CA THR A 228 8.39 26.01 -8.16
C THR A 228 8.61 25.52 -6.72
N LEU A 229 7.53 25.24 -5.98
CA LEU A 229 7.58 24.77 -4.58
C LEU A 229 8.25 23.38 -4.50
N CYS A 230 7.81 22.43 -5.33
CA CYS A 230 8.54 21.18 -5.52
C CYS A 230 9.87 21.40 -6.27
N PRO A 231 11.03 21.03 -5.68
CA PRO A 231 12.32 21.07 -6.36
C PRO A 231 12.44 19.95 -7.41
N GLU A 232 13.38 20.08 -8.35
CA GLU A 232 13.73 19.03 -9.32
C GLU A 232 14.81 18.12 -8.73
N ASN A 233 14.46 16.94 -8.20
CA ASN A 233 15.39 16.04 -7.50
C ASN A 233 16.24 16.77 -6.44
N GLY A 234 15.60 17.55 -5.55
CA GLY A 234 16.28 18.34 -4.51
C GLY A 234 16.89 19.66 -4.99
N LYS A 235 16.87 19.97 -6.30
CA LYS A 235 17.38 21.24 -6.84
C LYS A 235 16.25 22.27 -6.95
N HIS A 236 16.35 23.37 -6.23
CA HIS A 236 15.46 24.52 -6.46
C HIS A 236 15.64 25.06 -7.88
N LEU A 237 14.52 25.31 -8.56
CA LEU A 237 14.47 25.91 -9.90
C LEU A 237 13.73 27.25 -9.87
N SER A 238 14.02 28.12 -10.84
CA SER A 238 13.26 29.36 -11.06
C SER A 238 12.04 29.18 -11.96
N LYS A 239 11.92 28.04 -12.64
CA LYS A 239 10.75 27.64 -13.44
C LYS A 239 10.80 26.14 -13.73
N ILE A 240 9.64 25.47 -13.67
CA ILE A 240 9.50 24.08 -14.09
C ILE A 240 9.37 23.98 -15.61
N VAL A 241 10.21 23.14 -16.22
CA VAL A 241 10.20 22.86 -17.66
C VAL A 241 10.04 21.35 -17.84
N THR A 242 8.87 20.92 -18.29
CA THR A 242 8.57 19.50 -18.51
C THR A 242 7.44 19.32 -19.51
N ASP A 243 7.61 18.34 -20.39
CA ASP A 243 6.61 17.90 -21.39
C ASP A 243 5.48 17.06 -20.76
N ARG A 244 5.60 16.69 -19.48
CA ARG A 244 4.55 15.97 -18.72
C ARG A 244 3.29 16.83 -18.59
N ASN A 245 2.13 16.26 -18.89
CA ASN A 245 0.84 16.94 -18.75
C ASN A 245 0.22 16.67 -17.38
N PHE A 246 0.40 17.61 -16.44
CA PHE A 246 -0.33 17.61 -15.17
C PHE A 246 -1.76 18.16 -15.33
N PRO A 247 -2.72 17.75 -14.49
CA PRO A 247 -4.14 18.06 -14.68
C PRO A 247 -4.57 19.50 -14.36
N CYS A 248 -3.77 20.30 -13.64
CA CYS A 248 -4.11 21.67 -13.23
C CYS A 248 -2.86 22.56 -13.29
N PHE A 249 -2.98 23.83 -13.67
CA PHE A 249 -1.89 24.81 -13.72
C PHE A 249 -2.32 26.18 -13.20
N GLY A 250 -1.51 26.79 -12.33
CA GLY A 250 -1.73 28.14 -11.78
C GLY A 250 -2.34 28.18 -10.37
N GLU A 251 -2.37 29.40 -9.83
CA GLU A 251 -2.87 29.76 -8.50
C GLU A 251 -4.24 29.15 -8.18
N GLY A 252 -4.36 28.50 -7.02
CA GLY A 252 -5.59 27.86 -6.55
C GLY A 252 -5.84 26.47 -7.12
N CYS A 253 -4.90 25.91 -7.90
CA CYS A 253 -4.86 24.48 -8.19
C CYS A 253 -4.49 23.64 -6.97
N MET A 254 -3.71 24.20 -6.04
CA MET A 254 -3.21 23.52 -4.87
C MET A 254 -3.97 23.98 -3.61
N ASN A 255 -4.95 23.18 -3.20
CA ASN A 255 -5.69 23.41 -1.95
C ASN A 255 -5.51 22.22 -1.02
N GLN A 256 -5.56 22.47 0.29
CA GLN A 256 -5.79 21.42 1.28
C GLN A 256 -7.26 20.99 1.24
N PRO A 257 -7.60 19.75 1.60
CA PRO A 257 -9.00 19.33 1.63
C PRO A 257 -9.72 19.92 2.84
N LEU A 258 -11.03 20.16 2.70
CA LEU A 258 -11.92 20.25 3.85
C LEU A 258 -11.98 18.87 4.50
N VAL A 259 -11.59 18.77 5.77
CA VAL A 259 -11.66 17.54 6.55
C VAL A 259 -12.67 17.70 7.68
N TYR A 260 -13.52 16.70 7.82
CA TYR A 260 -14.48 16.55 8.90
C TYR A 260 -14.17 15.27 9.68
N HIS A 261 -14.26 15.37 11.01
CA HIS A 261 -13.94 14.28 11.91
C HIS A 261 -15.19 13.80 12.66
N ASN A 262 -15.58 12.55 12.43
CA ASN A 262 -16.52 11.83 13.27
C ASN A 262 -15.73 11.15 14.40
N TYR A 263 -15.61 11.84 15.54
CA TYR A 263 -14.96 11.33 16.75
C TYR A 263 -15.45 9.93 17.12
N SER A 264 -14.51 9.06 17.48
CA SER A 264 -14.76 7.69 17.86
C SER A 264 -15.74 7.60 19.02
N ARG A 265 -16.77 6.78 18.84
CA ARG A 265 -17.84 6.61 19.82
C ARG A 265 -18.21 5.15 20.00
N LEU A 266 -18.71 4.84 21.20
CA LEU A 266 -19.37 3.57 21.46
C LEU A 266 -20.74 3.56 20.78
N VAL A 267 -21.01 2.50 20.05
CA VAL A 267 -22.29 2.21 19.42
C VAL A 267 -22.74 0.84 19.91
N SER A 268 -23.91 0.77 20.52
CA SER A 268 -24.55 -0.51 20.82
C SER A 268 -25.25 -1.02 19.55
N ASP A 269 -24.96 -2.25 19.14
CA ASP A 269 -25.98 -2.99 18.39
C ASP A 269 -27.17 -3.31 19.33
N GLY A 270 -28.36 -3.58 18.77
CA GLY A 270 -29.58 -3.77 19.54
C GLY A 270 -29.58 -4.97 20.50
N TYR A 271 -28.50 -5.76 20.54
CA TYR A 271 -28.30 -6.92 21.39
C TYR A 271 -27.25 -6.68 22.50
N GLN A 272 -27.09 -5.42 22.93
CA GLN A 272 -26.18 -4.97 23.99
C GLN A 272 -24.67 -5.12 23.67
N LYS A 273 -24.28 -5.38 22.41
CA LYS A 273 -22.87 -5.44 22.03
C LYS A 273 -22.34 -4.05 21.70
N LEU A 274 -21.38 -3.59 22.49
CA LEU A 274 -20.65 -2.34 22.30
C LEU A 274 -19.57 -2.53 21.23
N SER A 275 -19.70 -1.84 20.10
CA SER A 275 -18.64 -1.66 19.10
C SER A 275 -18.15 -0.21 19.12
N VAL A 276 -16.91 0.04 18.73
CA VAL A 276 -16.37 1.40 18.55
C VAL A 276 -16.31 1.71 17.06
N THR A 277 -16.73 2.94 16.71
CA THR A 277 -16.58 3.46 15.36
C THR A 277 -16.28 4.95 15.36
N GLY A 278 -15.44 5.37 14.42
CA GLY A 278 -15.11 6.77 14.12
C GLY A 278 -14.75 6.90 12.63
N GLY A 279 -14.39 8.10 12.19
CA GLY A 279 -13.91 8.28 10.81
C GLY A 279 -13.57 9.71 10.42
N PHE A 280 -12.70 9.84 9.41
CA PHE A 280 -12.46 11.08 8.69
C PHE A 280 -13.20 11.06 7.35
N TYR A 281 -13.71 12.20 6.91
CA TYR A 281 -14.27 12.37 5.57
C TYR A 281 -14.12 13.80 5.10
N GLY A 282 -14.23 14.04 3.79
CA GLY A 282 -14.00 15.38 3.26
C GLY A 282 -13.89 15.46 1.75
N THR A 283 -13.38 16.58 1.27
CA THR A 283 -13.35 16.94 -0.16
C THR A 283 -12.28 18.00 -0.43
N TYR A 284 -11.67 17.99 -1.62
CA TYR A 284 -10.80 19.07 -2.10
C TYR A 284 -11.59 20.19 -2.80
N ASP A 285 -12.86 19.95 -3.17
CA ASP A 285 -13.74 20.96 -3.75
C ASP A 285 -14.32 21.85 -2.64
N LEU A 286 -13.61 22.93 -2.30
CA LEU A 286 -13.90 23.79 -1.14
C LEU A 286 -15.28 24.46 -1.16
N ASP A 287 -15.93 24.56 -2.33
CA ASP A 287 -17.28 25.08 -2.55
C ASP A 287 -18.37 23.98 -2.50
N ALA A 288 -17.99 22.73 -2.20
CA ALA A 288 -18.92 21.60 -2.10
C ALA A 288 -19.84 21.69 -0.88
N ASP A 289 -21.15 21.61 -1.11
CA ASP A 289 -22.13 21.39 -0.06
C ASP A 289 -22.42 19.88 0.13
N LEU A 290 -21.62 19.24 0.98
CA LEU A 290 -21.76 17.81 1.30
C LEU A 290 -23.11 17.46 1.95
N THR A 291 -23.88 18.42 2.47
CA THR A 291 -25.23 18.14 3.03
C THR A 291 -26.23 17.74 1.95
N LYS A 292 -25.97 18.10 0.69
CA LYS A 292 -26.74 17.68 -0.49
C LYS A 292 -26.23 16.37 -1.10
N GLY A 293 -25.25 15.72 -0.48
CA GLY A 293 -24.52 14.56 -1.00
C GLY A 293 -23.32 14.96 -1.86
N ILE A 294 -22.54 13.95 -2.29
CA ILE A 294 -21.24 14.13 -2.97
C ILE A 294 -21.38 14.78 -4.36
N GLY A 295 -22.47 14.51 -5.09
CA GLY A 295 -22.73 15.11 -6.39
C GLY A 295 -21.67 14.76 -7.44
N ARG A 296 -20.90 15.78 -7.87
CA ARG A 296 -19.75 15.64 -8.81
C ARG A 296 -18.41 16.05 -8.17
N ASN A 297 -18.43 16.26 -6.86
CA ASN A 297 -17.27 16.75 -6.12
C ASN A 297 -16.35 15.59 -5.77
N SER A 298 -15.09 15.89 -5.52
CA SER A 298 -14.14 14.93 -4.96
C SER A 298 -14.63 14.56 -3.57
N TYR A 299 -14.33 13.34 -3.14
CA TYR A 299 -14.71 12.90 -1.82
C TYR A 299 -13.75 11.84 -1.33
N PHE A 300 -13.41 11.90 -0.06
CA PHE A 300 -12.79 10.78 0.63
C PHE A 300 -13.56 10.47 1.91
N SER A 301 -13.51 9.21 2.33
CA SER A 301 -13.86 8.84 3.69
C SER A 301 -13.08 7.61 4.12
N VAL A 302 -12.56 7.65 5.34
CA VAL A 302 -12.04 6.48 6.04
C VAL A 302 -12.79 6.36 7.37
N SER A 303 -13.51 5.26 7.55
CA SER A 303 -14.15 4.92 8.81
C SER A 303 -13.58 3.62 9.37
N TRP A 304 -13.35 3.58 10.67
CA TRP A 304 -12.96 2.38 11.38
C TRP A 304 -14.14 1.83 12.18
N GLN A 305 -14.24 0.51 12.26
CA GLN A 305 -15.17 -0.19 13.13
C GLN A 305 -14.47 -1.37 13.80
N LYS A 306 -14.71 -1.58 15.10
CA LYS A 306 -14.16 -2.75 15.80
C LYS A 306 -14.98 -4.00 15.45
N ASN A 307 -14.35 -4.97 14.79
CA ASN A 307 -14.94 -6.29 14.57
C ASN A 307 -14.86 -7.11 15.86
N LEU A 308 -16.02 -7.34 16.48
CA LEU A 308 -16.11 -8.03 17.77
C LEU A 308 -15.89 -9.55 17.67
N SER A 309 -15.92 -10.16 16.48
CA SER A 309 -15.68 -11.61 16.33
C SER A 309 -14.20 -11.95 16.18
N THR A 310 -13.42 -11.12 15.49
CA THR A 310 -11.97 -11.31 15.29
C THR A 310 -11.10 -10.47 16.25
N GLY A 311 -11.70 -9.44 16.86
CA GLY A 311 -10.99 -8.40 17.61
C GLY A 311 -10.26 -7.39 16.71
N SER A 312 -10.27 -7.55 15.38
CA SER A 312 -9.57 -6.66 14.45
C SER A 312 -10.35 -5.37 14.17
N TRP A 313 -9.67 -4.26 13.86
CA TRP A 313 -10.29 -3.09 13.24
C TRP A 313 -10.56 -3.37 11.75
N ILE A 314 -11.71 -2.93 11.26
CA ILE A 314 -12.03 -2.86 9.83
C ILE A 314 -11.98 -1.39 9.43
N PHE A 315 -11.00 -1.03 8.60
CA PHE A 315 -10.92 0.28 7.96
C PHE A 315 -11.67 0.22 6.63
N SER A 316 -12.81 0.90 6.54
CA SER A 316 -13.56 1.12 5.30
C SER A 316 -13.12 2.42 4.65
N GLN A 317 -12.65 2.33 3.41
CA GLN A 317 -12.06 3.43 2.67
C GLN A 317 -12.85 3.70 1.38
N ARG A 318 -13.00 4.97 1.04
CA ARG A 318 -13.60 5.45 -0.20
C ARG A 318 -12.82 6.63 -0.72
N LEU A 319 -12.54 6.64 -2.02
CA LEU A 319 -11.97 7.76 -2.75
C LEU A 319 -12.79 8.05 -4.01
N THR A 320 -13.08 9.31 -4.27
CA THR A 320 -13.85 9.80 -5.41
C THR A 320 -13.14 11.02 -6.01
N THR A 321 -12.87 11.01 -7.31
CA THR A 321 -12.27 12.14 -8.03
C THR A 321 -13.33 13.10 -8.57
N SER A 322 -12.93 14.34 -8.88
CA SER A 322 -13.76 15.32 -9.61
C SER A 322 -13.05 15.81 -10.86
N SER A 323 -13.73 16.62 -11.67
CA SER A 323 -13.08 17.32 -12.79
C SER A 323 -12.04 18.37 -12.34
N LYS A 324 -12.09 18.83 -11.08
CA LYS A 324 -11.09 19.75 -10.50
C LYS A 324 -9.93 18.98 -9.86
N TYR A 325 -10.19 17.81 -9.30
CA TYR A 325 -9.20 16.91 -8.71
C TYR A 325 -9.31 15.51 -9.35
N PRO A 326 -8.83 15.37 -10.59
CA PRO A 326 -8.90 14.11 -11.34
C PRO A 326 -7.80 13.12 -10.96
N TRP A 327 -6.84 13.53 -10.13
CA TRP A 327 -5.72 12.73 -9.64
C TRP A 327 -5.62 12.80 -8.12
N LEU A 328 -6.00 11.72 -7.44
CA LEU A 328 -6.01 11.62 -5.97
C LEU A 328 -5.48 10.26 -5.50
N MET A 329 -4.88 10.22 -4.32
CA MET A 329 -4.46 8.99 -3.63
C MET A 329 -5.08 8.92 -2.23
N LEU A 330 -5.41 7.71 -1.78
CA LEU A 330 -5.81 7.44 -0.39
C LEU A 330 -5.24 6.09 0.04
N TYR A 331 -4.35 6.08 1.02
CA TYR A 331 -3.73 4.88 1.60
C TYR A 331 -3.96 4.79 3.10
N LEU A 332 -3.99 3.57 3.61
CA LEU A 332 -3.72 3.23 5.00
C LEU A 332 -2.27 2.75 5.10
N ARG A 333 -1.46 3.40 5.93
CA ARG A 333 -0.02 3.14 6.08
C ARG A 333 0.31 2.59 7.46
N ALA A 334 1.14 1.55 7.47
CA ALA A 334 1.97 1.19 8.61
C ALA A 334 3.33 1.89 8.43
N ASP A 335 3.49 3.04 9.10
CA ASP A 335 4.72 3.83 9.08
C ASP A 335 5.61 3.55 10.29
N ALA A 336 6.91 3.82 10.13
CA ALA A 336 7.92 3.82 11.19
C ALA A 336 7.57 4.80 12.32
N THR A 337 7.89 4.42 13.55
CA THR A 337 7.76 5.30 14.73
C THR A 337 8.74 6.48 14.74
N LYS A 338 9.77 6.48 13.87
CA LYS A 338 10.73 7.57 13.65
C LYS A 338 11.31 7.50 12.24
N GLY A 339 11.83 8.62 11.75
CA GLY A 339 12.52 8.76 10.48
C GLY A 339 11.62 9.21 9.35
N PHE A 340 12.18 9.21 8.14
CA PHE A 340 11.49 9.66 6.92
C PHE A 340 10.50 8.59 6.43
N ASN A 341 9.22 8.95 6.43
CA ASN A 341 8.12 8.11 5.97
C ASN A 341 7.62 8.57 4.58
N GLY A 342 7.19 7.64 3.73
CA GLY A 342 6.39 7.92 2.53
C GLY A 342 6.97 8.87 1.46
N GLY A 343 8.28 9.18 1.50
CA GLY A 343 8.96 10.09 0.57
C GLY A 343 9.08 11.54 1.03
N TYR A 344 8.76 11.85 2.27
CA TYR A 344 8.96 13.18 2.84
C TYR A 344 10.36 13.37 3.43
N HIS A 345 10.79 14.62 3.51
CA HIS A 345 12.08 15.01 4.08
C HIS A 345 12.00 15.32 5.60
N TYR A 346 10.88 15.00 6.25
CA TYR A 346 10.63 15.26 7.67
C TYR A 346 10.40 13.99 8.48
N ASP A 347 10.79 14.03 9.75
CA ASP A 347 10.64 12.96 10.73
C ASP A 347 9.15 12.75 11.09
N GLY A 348 8.64 11.54 10.87
CA GLY A 348 7.23 11.18 11.07
C GLY A 348 7.00 10.18 12.21
N ARG A 349 5.72 9.91 12.52
CA ARG A 349 5.31 8.98 13.59
C ARG A 349 4.34 7.92 13.08
N GLY A 350 4.25 6.78 13.76
CA GLY A 350 3.58 5.60 13.17
C GLY A 350 3.35 4.44 14.13
N VAL A 351 3.06 3.28 13.55
CA VAL A 351 2.70 2.04 14.28
C VAL A 351 3.85 1.04 14.32
N MET A 352 4.86 1.18 13.45
CA MET A 352 5.92 0.18 13.26
C MET A 352 7.12 0.43 14.18
N ARG A 353 7.28 -0.45 15.18
CA ARG A 353 8.30 -0.41 16.23
C ARG A 353 9.66 -0.97 15.79
N LYS A 354 9.66 -1.98 14.92
CA LYS A 354 10.86 -2.61 14.36
C LYS A 354 10.81 -2.52 12.84
N LEU A 355 11.85 -1.99 12.21
CA LEU A 355 11.87 -1.86 10.75
C LEU A 355 12.11 -3.23 10.08
N PRO A 356 11.28 -3.64 9.12
CA PRO A 356 11.50 -4.83 8.30
C PRO A 356 12.64 -4.60 7.30
N VAL A 357 13.41 -5.67 7.05
CA VAL A 357 14.58 -5.65 6.15
C VAL A 357 14.46 -6.81 5.16
N SER A 358 14.62 -6.55 3.86
CA SER A 358 14.63 -7.62 2.86
C SER A 358 15.90 -8.49 3.00
N PRO A 359 15.83 -9.82 2.84
CA PRO A 359 14.65 -10.60 2.43
C PRO A 359 13.75 -11.10 3.56
N HIS A 360 14.02 -10.79 4.83
CA HIS A 360 13.43 -11.49 5.97
C HIS A 360 12.26 -10.71 6.61
N PHE A 361 11.14 -10.56 5.88
CA PHE A 361 9.87 -10.12 6.48
C PHE A 361 8.65 -10.51 5.64
N LYS A 362 7.51 -10.65 6.33
CA LYS A 362 6.21 -10.94 5.72
C LYS A 362 5.19 -9.88 6.08
N VAL A 363 4.15 -9.75 5.27
CA VAL A 363 2.99 -8.92 5.57
C VAL A 363 1.73 -9.76 5.46
N ARG A 364 0.87 -9.67 6.46
CA ARG A 364 -0.44 -10.32 6.49
C ARG A 364 -1.51 -9.23 6.49
N LEU A 365 -2.56 -9.38 5.68
CA LEU A 365 -3.73 -8.49 5.74
C LEU A 365 -4.96 -9.15 5.12
N THR A 366 -6.15 -8.72 5.52
CA THR A 366 -7.41 -9.00 4.82
C THR A 366 -7.78 -7.79 3.96
N LEU A 367 -7.98 -8.01 2.66
CA LEU A 367 -8.38 -7.00 1.67
C LEU A 367 -9.69 -7.42 1.00
N ASP A 368 -10.64 -6.48 0.91
CA ASP A 368 -11.87 -6.60 0.13
C ASP A 368 -12.03 -5.32 -0.72
N VAL A 369 -11.79 -5.44 -2.03
CA VAL A 369 -12.04 -4.34 -2.98
C VAL A 369 -13.51 -4.41 -3.39
N LYS A 370 -14.27 -3.36 -3.07
CA LYS A 370 -15.72 -3.28 -3.37
C LYS A 370 -15.98 -2.55 -4.68
N ARG A 371 -15.13 -1.58 -5.03
CA ARG A 371 -15.19 -0.82 -6.29
C ARG A 371 -13.78 -0.35 -6.69
N GLY A 372 -13.47 -0.45 -7.98
CA GLY A 372 -12.09 -0.40 -8.47
C GLY A 372 -11.50 0.97 -8.87
N GLY A 373 -12.26 2.07 -8.88
CA GLY A 373 -11.74 3.39 -9.30
C GLY A 373 -11.61 3.61 -10.82
N GLY A 374 -12.05 2.67 -11.66
CA GLY A 374 -11.96 2.77 -13.11
C GLY A 374 -10.61 2.34 -13.69
N PRO A 375 -10.41 2.44 -15.02
CA PRO A 375 -9.26 1.83 -15.70
C PRO A 375 -7.92 2.50 -15.42
N ASN A 376 -7.91 3.76 -15.00
CA ASN A 376 -6.69 4.49 -14.60
C ASN A 376 -6.37 4.36 -13.10
N SER A 377 -7.12 3.55 -12.36
CA SER A 377 -6.93 3.35 -10.93
C SER A 377 -5.80 2.36 -10.65
N GLN A 378 -4.68 2.86 -10.14
CA GLN A 378 -3.57 2.05 -9.65
C GLN A 378 -3.89 1.68 -8.19
N PHE A 379 -4.59 0.56 -8.03
CA PHE A 379 -4.90 0.02 -6.70
C PHE A 379 -3.73 -0.84 -6.22
N TYR A 380 -3.00 -0.35 -5.23
CA TYR A 380 -1.86 -1.01 -4.63
C TYR A 380 -2.33 -1.96 -3.52
N MET A 381 -2.20 -3.27 -3.77
CA MET A 381 -2.40 -4.29 -2.73
C MET A 381 -1.33 -4.17 -1.65
N LEU A 382 -0.11 -3.85 -2.07
CA LEU A 382 0.95 -3.29 -1.25
C LEU A 382 1.73 -2.27 -2.08
N ASP A 383 2.01 -1.14 -1.45
CA ASP A 383 3.08 -0.20 -1.77
C ASP A 383 4.05 -0.21 -0.57
N ILE A 384 5.34 -0.44 -0.80
CA ILE A 384 6.36 -0.34 0.25
C ILE A 384 7.36 0.77 -0.06
N GLY A 385 7.57 1.67 0.90
CA GLY A 385 8.42 2.86 0.78
C GLY A 385 9.68 2.78 1.64
N SER A 386 10.79 3.28 1.10
CA SER A 386 12.10 3.34 1.76
C SER A 386 12.95 4.51 1.22
N CYS A 387 14.12 4.75 1.82
CA CYS A 387 15.10 5.73 1.37
C CYS A 387 16.54 5.20 1.54
N TRP A 388 17.33 5.24 0.46
CA TRP A 388 18.79 5.09 0.52
C TRP A 388 19.47 5.91 -0.59
N LYS A 389 20.77 6.14 -0.49
CA LYS A 389 21.54 6.86 -1.52
C LYS A 389 22.00 5.90 -2.62
N ASN A 390 22.25 6.40 -3.83
CA ASN A 390 22.75 5.57 -4.95
C ASN A 390 24.10 4.87 -4.68
N ASN A 391 24.86 5.36 -3.70
CA ASN A 391 26.10 4.74 -3.22
C ASN A 391 25.92 3.72 -2.07
N GLY A 392 24.67 3.37 -1.74
CA GLY A 392 24.31 2.32 -0.78
C GLY A 392 24.35 2.71 0.69
N LYS A 393 24.62 3.98 1.00
CA LYS A 393 24.46 4.52 2.35
C LYS A 393 22.98 4.78 2.66
N PRO A 394 22.57 4.72 3.94
CA PRO A 394 21.27 5.24 4.38
C PRO A 394 21.08 6.71 3.96
N CYS A 395 19.82 7.14 3.86
CA CYS A 395 19.47 8.55 3.74
C CYS A 395 19.84 9.33 5.00
N ASP A 396 20.09 10.64 4.86
CA ASP A 396 20.49 11.54 5.95
C ASP A 396 19.74 12.89 5.94
N GLY A 397 18.73 13.03 5.08
CA GLY A 397 17.96 14.26 4.87
C GLY A 397 18.50 15.15 3.75
N ASN A 398 19.64 14.79 3.14
CA ASN A 398 20.19 15.55 2.03
C ASN A 398 19.47 15.21 0.71
N VAL A 399 18.43 16.00 0.41
CA VAL A 399 17.53 15.86 -0.75
C VAL A 399 18.21 15.80 -2.12
N LEU A 400 19.47 16.24 -2.25
CA LEU A 400 20.23 16.13 -3.51
C LEU A 400 20.79 14.72 -3.75
N THR A 401 21.03 13.97 -2.67
CA THR A 401 21.73 12.65 -2.70
C THR A 401 20.87 11.49 -2.23
N ASP A 402 19.85 11.79 -1.42
CA ASP A 402 18.85 10.83 -0.97
C ASP A 402 17.93 10.43 -2.13
N VAL A 403 17.47 9.19 -2.12
CA VAL A 403 16.55 8.66 -3.11
C VAL A 403 15.49 7.84 -2.41
N THR A 404 14.23 8.26 -2.57
CA THR A 404 13.08 7.50 -2.10
C THR A 404 12.77 6.40 -3.10
N ARG A 405 12.44 5.21 -2.59
CA ARG A 405 12.20 4.03 -3.42
C ARG A 405 10.91 3.36 -3.03
N TYR A 406 10.17 2.95 -4.05
CA TYR A 406 8.88 2.28 -3.90
C TYR A 406 8.84 0.96 -4.68
N SER A 407 8.17 -0.03 -4.09
CA SER A 407 7.83 -1.30 -4.75
C SER A 407 6.33 -1.55 -4.61
N GLU A 408 5.63 -1.59 -5.73
CA GLU A 408 4.17 -1.42 -5.77
C GLU A 408 3.50 -2.54 -6.56
N MET A 409 2.54 -3.25 -5.97
CA MET A 409 1.76 -4.29 -6.65
C MET A 409 0.37 -3.77 -7.03
N ILE A 410 0.15 -3.50 -8.32
CA ILE A 410 -1.12 -3.01 -8.85
C ILE A 410 -2.05 -4.19 -9.17
N ILE A 411 -3.17 -4.31 -8.45
CA ILE A 411 -4.10 -5.45 -8.63
C ILE A 411 -5.33 -5.15 -9.51
N ASN A 412 -5.50 -3.91 -9.98
CA ASN A 412 -6.56 -3.58 -10.94
C ASN A 412 -6.34 -4.33 -12.27
N PRO A 413 -7.24 -5.25 -12.69
CA PRO A 413 -7.06 -6.05 -13.91
C PRO A 413 -7.15 -5.24 -15.20
N GLU A 414 -7.65 -4.00 -15.16
CA GLU A 414 -7.64 -3.10 -16.33
C GLU A 414 -6.26 -2.47 -16.58
N THR A 415 -5.33 -2.60 -15.62
CA THR A 415 -3.96 -2.07 -15.76
C THR A 415 -3.20 -2.78 -16.87
N THR A 416 -2.78 -2.02 -17.88
CA THR A 416 -1.95 -2.52 -18.97
C THR A 416 -0.47 -2.30 -18.67
N SER A 417 0.40 -3.24 -19.05
CA SER A 417 1.84 -3.10 -18.82
C SER A 417 2.47 -2.04 -19.74
N TRP A 418 3.29 -1.15 -19.17
CA TRP A 418 4.13 -0.23 -19.94
C TRP A 418 5.48 -0.88 -20.28
N CYS A 419 6.03 -1.72 -19.39
CA CYS A 419 7.19 -2.57 -19.66
C CYS A 419 6.86 -3.65 -20.71
N ARG A 420 7.36 -3.49 -21.93
CA ARG A 420 7.07 -4.42 -23.04
C ARG A 420 8.30 -4.66 -23.91
N PRO A 421 8.34 -5.74 -24.73
CA PRO A 421 9.45 -6.00 -25.66
C PRO A 421 9.71 -4.84 -26.64
N ASP A 422 8.69 -4.04 -26.95
CA ASP A 422 8.76 -2.86 -27.83
C ASP A 422 8.97 -1.53 -27.07
N ASN A 423 8.95 -1.55 -25.73
CA ASN A 423 9.06 -0.36 -24.88
C ASN A 423 9.97 -0.61 -23.67
N LEU A 424 11.26 -0.80 -23.94
CA LEU A 424 12.27 -1.17 -22.94
C LEU A 424 12.65 -0.05 -21.96
N VAL A 425 12.32 1.22 -22.26
CA VAL A 425 12.55 2.36 -21.34
C VAL A 425 11.83 2.19 -20.00
N SER A 426 10.65 1.58 -20.02
CA SER A 426 9.79 1.34 -18.85
C SER A 426 10.07 -0.01 -18.17
N CYS A 427 11.13 -0.72 -18.55
CA CYS A 427 11.50 -2.03 -17.99
C CYS A 427 12.79 -1.95 -17.17
N PRO A 428 12.88 -2.67 -16.03
CA PRO A 428 14.12 -2.76 -15.28
C PRO A 428 15.20 -3.45 -16.14
N PRO A 429 16.49 -3.09 -16.01
CA PRO A 429 17.56 -3.64 -16.85
C PRO A 429 17.63 -5.17 -16.89
N TYR A 430 17.32 -5.81 -15.77
CA TYR A 430 17.21 -7.27 -15.66
C TYR A 430 16.15 -7.70 -14.65
N HIS A 431 15.74 -8.96 -14.77
CA HIS A 431 14.92 -9.69 -13.83
C HIS A 431 15.78 -10.75 -13.12
N VAL A 432 15.53 -11.00 -11.83
CA VAL A 432 16.15 -12.06 -11.03
C VAL A 432 15.11 -13.14 -10.73
N THR A 433 15.30 -14.35 -11.26
CA THR A 433 14.38 -15.49 -11.05
C THR A 433 14.38 -15.96 -9.59
N VAL A 434 13.48 -16.88 -9.25
CA VAL A 434 13.46 -17.57 -7.95
C VAL A 434 14.77 -18.32 -7.65
N SER A 435 15.45 -18.82 -8.69
CA SER A 435 16.76 -19.49 -8.61
C SER A 435 17.94 -18.51 -8.49
N GLY A 436 17.72 -17.20 -8.58
CA GLY A 436 18.76 -16.18 -8.61
C GLY A 436 19.38 -15.93 -9.99
N ASP A 437 18.85 -16.54 -11.06
CA ASP A 437 19.35 -16.35 -12.42
C ASP A 437 18.98 -14.96 -12.94
N ILE A 438 19.94 -14.28 -13.55
CA ILE A 438 19.73 -12.97 -14.18
C ILE A 438 19.25 -13.18 -15.62
N THR A 439 18.17 -12.48 -15.97
CA THR A 439 17.64 -12.41 -17.34
C THR A 439 17.52 -10.95 -17.75
N TYR A 440 18.22 -10.53 -18.79
CA TYR A 440 18.25 -9.13 -19.21
C TYR A 440 16.99 -8.76 -20.02
N ARG A 441 16.55 -7.51 -19.94
CA ARG A 441 15.36 -7.00 -20.68
C ARG A 441 15.45 -7.05 -22.20
N ASN A 442 16.64 -7.34 -22.75
CA ASN A 442 16.84 -7.56 -24.19
C ASN A 442 16.60 -9.03 -24.60
N GLU A 443 16.51 -9.96 -23.64
CA GLU A 443 16.25 -11.38 -23.87
C GLU A 443 14.75 -11.63 -23.95
N THR A 444 14.13 -11.15 -25.04
CA THR A 444 12.67 -11.03 -25.18
C THR A 444 11.87 -12.33 -25.00
N SER A 445 12.52 -13.49 -25.17
CA SER A 445 11.92 -14.81 -24.98
C SER A 445 11.97 -15.34 -23.54
N ARG A 446 12.79 -14.73 -22.67
CA ARG A 446 12.99 -15.13 -21.27
C ARG A 446 12.50 -14.10 -20.26
N PHE A 447 12.58 -12.80 -20.61
CA PHE A 447 12.25 -11.72 -19.68
C PHE A 447 10.72 -11.64 -19.43
N PRO A 448 10.25 -11.63 -18.16
CA PRO A 448 8.82 -11.68 -17.85
C PRO A 448 8.16 -10.29 -17.89
N TYR A 449 8.04 -9.69 -19.07
CA TYR A 449 7.46 -8.34 -19.25
C TYR A 449 6.08 -8.18 -18.57
N SER A 450 5.23 -9.19 -18.68
CA SER A 450 3.89 -9.24 -18.07
C SER A 450 3.88 -9.21 -16.53
N ALA A 451 5.04 -9.40 -15.88
CA ALA A 451 5.19 -9.31 -14.43
C ALA A 451 5.39 -7.86 -13.93
N TYR A 452 5.72 -6.94 -14.83
CA TYR A 452 6.03 -5.53 -14.54
C TYR A 452 4.99 -4.62 -15.18
N HIS A 453 4.61 -3.54 -14.49
CA HIS A 453 3.90 -2.42 -15.09
C HIS A 453 4.91 -1.38 -15.59
N LEU A 454 5.75 -0.88 -14.69
CA LEU A 454 6.70 0.21 -14.91
C LEU A 454 7.96 0.02 -14.05
N TYR A 455 9.11 0.36 -14.61
CA TYR A 455 10.30 0.78 -13.89
C TYR A 455 10.68 2.18 -14.36
N CYS A 456 10.98 3.08 -13.41
CA CYS A 456 11.62 4.36 -13.69
C CYS A 456 12.80 4.58 -12.76
N ALA A 457 13.85 5.21 -13.27
CA ALA A 457 15.12 5.38 -12.58
C ALA A 457 15.19 6.70 -11.77
N PRO A 458 16.06 6.81 -10.75
CA PRO A 458 16.21 8.05 -10.01
C PRO A 458 16.96 9.12 -10.80
N GLY A 459 16.43 10.35 -10.78
CA GLY A 459 16.95 11.50 -11.55
C GLY A 459 18.34 12.00 -11.13
N ASN A 460 18.90 11.48 -10.04
CA ASN A 460 20.28 11.73 -9.59
C ASN A 460 21.23 10.54 -9.80
N ALA A 461 20.85 9.54 -10.62
CA ALA A 461 21.73 8.45 -11.01
C ALA A 461 22.77 8.86 -12.07
N GLU A 462 24.03 8.47 -11.87
CA GLU A 462 25.13 8.83 -12.77
C GLU A 462 25.37 7.82 -13.92
N TYR A 463 25.02 6.55 -13.73
CA TYR A 463 25.47 5.43 -14.58
C TYR A 463 24.32 4.60 -15.17
N LEU A 464 23.18 5.23 -15.50
CA LEU A 464 22.00 4.53 -16.02
C LEU A 464 22.24 3.82 -17.37
N GLU A 465 21.89 2.54 -17.43
CA GLU A 465 21.96 1.73 -18.64
C GLU A 465 20.85 2.11 -19.63
N LYS A 466 21.22 2.64 -20.80
CA LYS A 466 20.26 2.99 -21.86
C LYS A 466 19.71 1.73 -22.53
N PRO A 467 18.41 1.70 -22.89
CA PRO A 467 17.41 2.76 -22.73
C PRO A 467 16.87 2.86 -21.29
N TYR A 468 16.47 4.06 -20.85
CA TYR A 468 15.84 4.27 -19.54
C TYR A 468 14.86 5.45 -19.61
N ASP A 469 13.92 5.48 -18.68
CA ASP A 469 13.18 6.69 -18.29
C ASP A 469 13.47 7.02 -16.82
N ILE A 470 13.26 8.27 -16.42
CA ILE A 470 13.41 8.73 -15.03
C ILE A 470 12.04 8.92 -14.39
N CYS A 471 11.95 8.69 -13.07
CA CYS A 471 10.74 8.97 -12.32
C CYS A 471 10.43 10.48 -12.32
N ASP A 472 9.24 10.86 -11.87
CA ASP A 472 8.89 12.28 -11.83
C ASP A 472 9.84 13.04 -10.90
N PRO A 473 10.64 13.99 -11.42
CA PRO A 473 11.62 14.68 -10.61
C PRO A 473 10.96 15.73 -9.70
N TYR A 474 9.65 15.96 -9.84
CA TYR A 474 8.88 16.96 -9.12
C TYR A 474 7.86 16.37 -8.12
N SER A 475 7.71 15.05 -8.00
CA SER A 475 6.68 14.45 -7.13
C SER A 475 7.11 14.29 -5.67
N ASN A 476 8.41 14.26 -5.35
CA ASN A 476 8.96 14.30 -3.99
C ASN A 476 10.06 15.37 -3.89
N PRO A 477 10.46 15.80 -2.67
CA PRO A 477 11.54 16.77 -2.50
C PRO A 477 12.90 16.26 -3.01
N GLN A 478 13.10 14.94 -3.05
CA GLN A 478 14.30 14.25 -3.52
C GLN A 478 13.96 13.28 -4.66
N ALA A 479 14.99 12.77 -5.34
CA ALA A 479 14.80 11.83 -6.44
C ALA A 479 14.02 10.56 -6.00
N GLN A 480 13.26 10.00 -6.94
CA GLN A 480 12.45 8.80 -6.73
C GLN A 480 12.91 7.65 -7.62
N GLU A 481 12.72 6.41 -7.18
CA GLU A 481 12.79 5.21 -8.00
C GLU A 481 11.55 4.33 -7.78
N LEU A 482 10.86 3.93 -8.85
CA LEU A 482 9.63 3.12 -8.76
C LEU A 482 9.83 1.78 -9.46
N VAL A 483 9.40 0.71 -8.79
CA VAL A 483 9.23 -0.62 -9.38
C VAL A 483 7.77 -1.06 -9.20
N GLN A 484 6.96 -0.86 -10.24
CA GLN A 484 5.56 -1.24 -10.27
C GLN A 484 5.41 -2.62 -10.94
N ILE A 485 4.79 -3.57 -10.24
CA ILE A 485 4.59 -4.96 -10.66
C ILE A 485 3.11 -5.32 -10.79
N LEU A 486 2.83 -6.36 -11.56
CA LEU A 486 1.49 -6.85 -11.89
C LEU A 486 1.31 -8.32 -11.46
N PRO A 487 0.07 -8.75 -11.19
CA PRO A 487 -0.26 -10.14 -10.87
C PRO A 487 0.28 -11.16 -11.88
N HIS A 488 1.23 -12.00 -11.43
CA HIS A 488 2.00 -12.89 -12.31
C HIS A 488 2.51 -14.13 -11.54
N PRO A 489 2.66 -15.31 -12.19
CA PRO A 489 3.18 -16.51 -11.52
C PRO A 489 4.56 -16.36 -10.87
N GLU A 490 5.38 -15.45 -11.42
CA GLU A 490 6.73 -15.11 -10.90
C GLU A 490 6.72 -14.57 -9.46
N TRP A 491 5.60 -13.97 -9.06
CA TRP A 491 5.37 -13.40 -7.72
C TRP A 491 4.52 -14.32 -6.84
N ALA A 492 3.76 -15.25 -7.44
CA ALA A 492 2.86 -16.15 -6.72
C ALA A 492 3.58 -17.06 -5.71
N VAL A 493 4.84 -17.37 -5.95
CA VAL A 493 5.71 -18.10 -5.01
C VAL A 493 5.89 -17.38 -3.66
N HIS A 494 5.71 -16.06 -3.65
CA HIS A 494 5.77 -15.19 -2.46
C HIS A 494 4.37 -14.87 -1.91
N GLY A 495 3.33 -15.63 -2.28
CA GLY A 495 1.95 -15.44 -1.83
C GLY A 495 1.16 -14.36 -2.58
N TYR A 496 1.79 -13.61 -3.50
CA TYR A 496 1.15 -12.54 -4.28
C TYR A 496 0.14 -13.08 -5.32
N PRO A 497 -0.78 -12.24 -5.84
CA PRO A 497 -1.67 -12.57 -6.94
C PRO A 497 -0.93 -13.16 -8.15
N GLY A 498 -1.23 -14.41 -8.52
CA GLY A 498 -0.60 -15.09 -9.64
C GLY A 498 -1.17 -14.79 -11.03
N LYS A 499 -2.28 -14.04 -11.09
CA LYS A 499 -2.97 -13.63 -12.33
C LYS A 499 -3.86 -12.41 -12.10
N GLN A 500 -4.11 -11.64 -13.15
CA GLN A 500 -5.01 -10.48 -13.11
C GLN A 500 -6.40 -10.85 -12.54
N GLY A 501 -6.96 -9.97 -11.73
CA GLY A 501 -8.27 -10.14 -11.09
C GLY A 501 -8.28 -10.97 -9.80
N ASN A 502 -7.15 -11.55 -9.37
CA ASN A 502 -7.06 -12.15 -8.04
C ASN A 502 -6.91 -11.07 -6.95
N GLY A 503 -7.75 -11.16 -5.91
CA GLY A 503 -7.88 -10.13 -4.87
C GLY A 503 -8.67 -8.89 -5.30
N TRP A 504 -9.32 -8.93 -6.47
CA TRP A 504 -10.10 -7.80 -6.99
C TRP A 504 -11.57 -7.86 -6.57
N VAL A 505 -12.41 -7.05 -7.22
CA VAL A 505 -13.84 -6.91 -6.92
C VAL A 505 -14.56 -8.26 -6.93
N GLY A 506 -15.13 -8.62 -5.77
CA GLY A 506 -15.82 -9.89 -5.54
C GLY A 506 -14.93 -11.07 -5.11
N ASP A 507 -13.63 -10.84 -4.89
CA ASP A 507 -12.64 -11.84 -4.46
C ASP A 507 -11.93 -11.42 -3.16
N PRO A 508 -12.66 -11.19 -2.05
CA PRO A 508 -12.09 -10.75 -0.77
C PRO A 508 -11.22 -11.86 -0.16
N ARG A 509 -10.02 -11.50 0.32
CA ARG A 509 -9.02 -12.47 0.79
C ARG A 509 -8.19 -11.95 1.94
N THR A 510 -7.79 -12.87 2.82
CA THR A 510 -6.60 -12.70 3.66
C THR A 510 -5.38 -13.18 2.90
N TRP A 511 -4.41 -12.28 2.74
CA TRP A 511 -3.11 -12.51 2.13
C TRP A 511 -2.06 -12.74 3.21
N GLU A 512 -1.09 -13.59 2.91
CA GLU A 512 0.18 -13.70 3.62
C GLU A 512 1.27 -13.63 2.56
N LEU A 513 2.02 -12.53 2.59
CA LEU A 513 2.90 -12.10 1.51
C LEU A 513 4.34 -12.14 1.99
N ASP A 514 5.21 -12.82 1.26
CA ASP A 514 6.65 -12.79 1.50
C ASP A 514 7.25 -11.55 0.82
N VAL A 515 6.95 -10.40 1.44
CA VAL A 515 7.32 -9.08 0.92
C VAL A 515 8.84 -8.91 0.92
N GLY A 516 9.53 -9.45 1.91
CA GLY A 516 10.98 -9.46 1.96
C GLY A 516 11.60 -10.25 0.79
N ALA A 517 11.19 -11.50 0.59
CA ALA A 517 11.74 -12.33 -0.48
C ALA A 517 11.36 -11.84 -1.88
N LEU A 518 10.20 -11.19 -2.06
CA LEU A 518 9.88 -10.54 -3.33
C LEU A 518 10.74 -9.28 -3.54
N SER A 519 10.77 -8.37 -2.55
CA SER A 519 11.43 -7.07 -2.68
C SER A 519 12.95 -7.15 -2.79
N SER A 520 13.59 -8.24 -2.34
CA SER A 520 15.01 -8.50 -2.56
C SER A 520 15.36 -8.84 -4.01
N ARG A 521 14.43 -9.45 -4.76
CA ARG A 521 14.59 -9.85 -6.16
C ARG A 521 14.34 -8.71 -7.16
N LEU A 522 13.69 -7.63 -6.72
CA LEU A 522 13.45 -6.45 -7.56
C LEU A 522 14.76 -5.69 -7.84
N TYR A 523 14.84 -5.15 -9.06
CA TYR A 523 15.91 -4.24 -9.45
C TYR A 523 15.71 -2.89 -8.78
N PHE A 524 16.73 -2.39 -8.09
CA PHE A 524 16.86 -0.98 -7.70
C PHE A 524 18.27 -0.53 -8.07
N TYR A 525 18.38 0.70 -8.58
CA TYR A 525 19.60 1.30 -9.08
C TYR A 525 20.60 1.55 -7.95
N GLN A 526 21.86 1.30 -8.28
CA GLN A 526 23.01 1.38 -7.40
C GLN A 526 24.21 1.78 -8.26
N ASP A 527 25.01 2.75 -7.82
CA ASP A 527 26.20 3.20 -8.56
C ASP A 527 27.24 2.06 -8.65
N PRO A 528 27.80 1.76 -9.84
CA PRO A 528 28.75 0.67 -10.03
C PRO A 528 29.95 0.75 -9.08
N GLY A 529 30.31 -0.39 -8.49
CA GLY A 529 31.45 -0.50 -7.56
C GLY A 529 31.21 0.01 -6.14
N THR A 530 29.99 0.48 -5.82
CA THR A 530 29.61 0.84 -4.45
C THR A 530 29.12 -0.36 -3.62
N LYS A 531 29.05 -0.23 -2.29
CA LYS A 531 28.51 -1.29 -1.42
C LYS A 531 26.99 -1.40 -1.67
N PRO A 532 26.42 -2.60 -1.85
CA PRO A 532 24.96 -2.76 -1.94
C PRO A 532 24.25 -2.15 -0.73
N ALA A 533 23.13 -1.46 -0.98
CA ALA A 533 22.25 -0.95 0.05
C ALA A 533 21.58 -2.08 0.86
N GLU A 534 21.42 -1.87 2.16
CA GLU A 534 20.51 -2.67 2.99
C GLU A 534 19.08 -2.14 2.78
N ARG A 535 18.14 -3.02 2.42
CA ARG A 535 16.77 -2.64 2.04
C ARG A 535 15.87 -2.64 3.28
N VAL A 536 15.93 -1.57 4.05
CA VAL A 536 15.12 -1.33 5.25
C VAL A 536 13.87 -0.53 4.86
N TRP A 537 12.67 -1.03 5.15
CA TRP A 537 11.41 -0.37 4.73
C TRP A 537 10.78 0.40 5.89
N SER A 538 10.50 1.70 5.69
CA SER A 538 9.92 2.58 6.72
C SER A 538 8.41 2.78 6.57
N SER A 539 7.80 2.38 5.46
CA SER A 539 6.38 2.60 5.16
C SER A 539 5.81 1.41 4.39
N ILE A 540 4.68 0.87 4.82
CA ILE A 540 3.96 -0.25 4.16
C ILE A 540 2.49 0.13 4.03
N ASN A 541 2.02 0.23 2.79
CA ASN A 541 0.82 0.98 2.41
C ASN A 541 -0.18 0.10 1.66
N VAL A 542 -1.47 0.36 1.86
CA VAL A 542 -2.57 -0.30 1.13
C VAL A 542 -3.62 0.74 0.75
N GLY A 543 -3.98 0.77 -0.53
CA GLY A 543 -5.03 1.66 -1.02
C GLY A 543 -4.91 1.92 -2.51
N THR A 544 -5.30 3.12 -2.96
CA THR A 544 -5.38 3.40 -4.40
C THR A 544 -4.97 4.81 -4.77
N GLU A 545 -4.37 4.91 -5.95
CA GLU A 545 -4.15 6.12 -6.70
C GLU A 545 -5.06 6.11 -7.92
N ILE A 546 -6.01 7.04 -8.00
CA ILE A 546 -6.82 7.23 -9.21
C ILE A 546 -6.06 8.23 -10.07
N TYR A 547 -5.30 7.74 -11.06
CA TYR A 547 -4.48 8.58 -11.93
C TYR A 547 -5.34 9.29 -13.00
N VAL A 548 -5.21 10.61 -13.11
CA VAL A 548 -5.78 11.51 -14.13
C VAL A 548 -7.01 10.93 -14.88
N SER A 549 -8.20 11.03 -14.27
CA SER A 549 -9.45 10.61 -14.92
C SER A 549 -10.22 11.75 -15.57
N ASN A 550 -10.82 11.49 -16.74
CA ASN A 550 -11.74 12.40 -17.43
C ASN A 550 -13.17 12.38 -16.85
N SER A 551 -13.46 11.42 -15.98
CA SER A 551 -14.73 11.23 -15.27
C SER A 551 -14.50 11.17 -13.76
N GLY A 552 -15.52 11.58 -12.99
CA GLY A 552 -15.50 11.38 -11.54
C GLY A 552 -15.60 9.89 -11.22
N GLU A 553 -14.46 9.27 -10.92
CA GLU A 553 -14.37 7.86 -10.59
C GLU A 553 -14.55 7.61 -9.10
N THR A 554 -14.73 6.36 -8.69
CA THR A 554 -14.80 6.03 -7.28
C THR A 554 -14.24 4.63 -7.01
N ALA A 555 -13.36 4.55 -6.03
CA ALA A 555 -12.86 3.32 -5.44
C ALA A 555 -13.39 3.18 -4.01
N GLU A 556 -13.73 1.95 -3.62
CA GLU A 556 -14.25 1.60 -2.29
C GLU A 556 -13.65 0.26 -1.89
N TRP A 557 -13.08 0.14 -0.68
CA TRP A 557 -12.45 -1.09 -0.20
C TRP A 557 -12.44 -1.16 1.34
N THR A 558 -12.10 -2.32 1.89
CA THR A 558 -11.78 -2.47 3.32
C THR A 558 -10.47 -3.19 3.55
N VAL A 559 -9.77 -2.80 4.62
CA VAL A 559 -8.59 -3.48 5.17
C VAL A 559 -8.85 -3.88 6.62
N SER A 560 -8.49 -5.11 6.99
CA SER A 560 -8.45 -5.60 8.38
C SER A 560 -7.30 -6.59 8.56
N ASP A 561 -7.07 -7.04 9.80
CA ASP A 561 -6.09 -8.10 10.14
C ASP A 561 -4.66 -7.80 9.65
N PHE A 562 -4.31 -6.53 9.47
CA PHE A 562 -3.01 -6.09 8.95
C PHE A 562 -1.93 -6.27 10.03
N ASP A 563 -0.89 -7.03 9.70
CA ASP A 563 0.31 -7.26 10.51
C ASP A 563 1.57 -7.26 9.63
N VAL A 564 2.69 -6.84 10.21
CA VAL A 564 4.02 -6.88 9.60
C VAL A 564 4.88 -7.79 10.46
N LEU A 565 5.40 -8.86 9.88
CA LEU A 565 6.03 -9.95 10.60
C LEU A 565 7.53 -10.01 10.27
N VAL A 566 8.37 -10.03 11.29
CA VAL A 566 9.85 -10.09 11.19
C VAL A 566 10.40 -11.21 12.08
N PRO A 567 11.56 -11.80 11.75
CA PRO A 567 12.17 -12.83 12.60
C PRO A 567 12.43 -12.38 14.04
N GLU A 568 12.19 -13.30 14.97
CA GLU A 568 12.65 -13.26 16.35
C GLU A 568 14.16 -13.50 16.45
N GLY A 569 14.75 -13.18 17.60
CA GLY A 569 16.18 -13.36 17.86
C GLY A 569 17.13 -12.42 17.12
N VAL A 570 16.70 -11.81 16.00
CA VAL A 570 17.43 -10.70 15.36
C VAL A 570 17.21 -9.43 16.18
N GLU A 571 17.95 -9.29 17.27
CA GLU A 571 18.28 -7.99 17.88
C GLU A 571 19.14 -7.21 16.88
N GLY A 572 18.50 -6.60 15.89
CA GLY A 572 19.14 -5.60 15.05
C GLY A 572 19.59 -4.46 15.96
N GLY A 573 20.90 -4.26 16.07
CA GLY A 573 21.55 -3.25 16.91
C GLY A 573 21.34 -1.82 16.41
N TYR A 574 20.07 -1.43 16.22
CA TYR A 574 19.62 -0.14 15.75
C TYR A 574 18.91 0.60 16.87
N SER A 575 19.72 1.07 17.83
CA SER A 575 19.34 2.26 18.58
C SER A 575 19.12 3.39 17.58
N SER A 576 17.89 3.91 17.54
CA SER A 576 17.50 5.23 17.02
C SER A 576 18.53 5.98 16.15
N TYR A 577 18.23 6.08 14.86
CA TYR A 577 18.59 7.29 14.11
C TYR A 577 17.70 8.46 14.58
#